data_AF-A0A7H0YGY2-F1
#
_entry.id   AF-A0A7H0YGY2-F1
#
_cell.length_a   1.000
_cell.length_b   1.000
_cell.length_c   1.000
_cell.angle_alpha   90.00
_cell.angle_beta   90.00
_cell.angle_gamma   90.00
#
_symmetry.space_group_name_H-M   'P 1'
#
loop_
_entity.id
_entity.type
_entity.pdbx_description
1 polymer ?
#
loop_
_entity_poly.entity_id
_entity_poly.type
_entity_poly.pdbx_seq_one_letter_code
_entity_poly.pdbx_strand_id
1 'polypeptide(L)' 'MIESTKKATPRRVPTVTNGANSPGSVTFRVVDDTGAQVGSTKTVAAGKSVELDTIPWNAGDYTLQGKASKTGYYNITID' A
#
# COMPACT_ATOMS: atom_id res chain seq x y z
N MET A 1 31.93 -29.29 4.34
CA MET A 1 30.82 -28.61 5.03
C MET A 1 30.43 -27.44 4.14
N ILE A 2 29.30 -27.52 3.44
CA ILE A 2 28.88 -26.48 2.47
C ILE A 2 27.92 -25.55 3.20
N GLU A 3 28.34 -24.32 3.45
CA GLU A 3 27.47 -23.30 4.03
C GLU A 3 26.37 -22.97 3.01
N SER A 4 25.14 -23.40 3.29
CA SER A 4 23.96 -22.94 2.55
C SER A 4 23.68 -21.50 2.94
N THR A 5 24.12 -20.56 2.11
CA THR A 5 23.65 -19.17 2.19
C THR A 5 22.16 -19.14 1.88
N LYS A 6 21.35 -18.97 2.93
CA LYS A 6 19.91 -18.77 2.82
C LYS A 6 19.69 -17.50 1.99
N LYS A 7 19.30 -17.64 0.72
CA LYS A 7 19.00 -16.51 -0.17
C LYS A 7 17.91 -15.67 0.50
N ALA A 8 18.23 -14.45 0.93
CA ALA A 8 17.25 -13.55 1.53
C ALA A 8 16.17 -13.26 0.48
N THR A 9 14.93 -13.63 0.76
CA THR A 9 13.80 -13.26 -0.09
C THR A 9 13.67 -11.73 -0.06
N PRO A 10 13.75 -11.02 -1.20
CA PRO A 10 13.57 -9.58 -1.20
C PRO A 10 12.19 -9.24 -0.65
N ARG A 11 12.15 -8.38 0.38
CA ARG A 11 10.91 -7.88 0.98
C ARG A 11 10.26 -6.94 -0.02
N ARG A 12 9.28 -7.43 -0.79
CA ARG A 12 8.44 -6.59 -1.64
C ARG A 12 7.41 -5.90 -0.76
N VAL A 13 7.48 -4.58 -0.67
CA VAL A 13 6.42 -3.75 -0.08
C VAL A 13 5.63 -3.14 -1.23
N PRO A 14 4.29 -3.23 -1.22
CA PRO A 14 3.49 -2.64 -2.27
C PRO A 14 3.70 -1.13 -2.32
N THR A 15 3.87 -0.58 -3.52
CA THR A 15 3.93 0.85 -3.73
C THR A 15 2.61 1.33 -4.32
N VAL A 16 2.02 2.35 -3.69
CA VAL A 16 0.80 2.98 -4.20
C VAL A 16 1.17 4.31 -4.83
N THR A 17 0.73 4.52 -6.07
CA THR A 17 0.93 5.76 -6.81
C THR A 17 -0.40 6.46 -7.04
N ASN A 18 -0.45 7.76 -6.73
CA ASN A 18 -1.55 8.65 -7.11
C ASN A 18 -1.13 9.44 -8.35
N GLY A 19 -1.83 9.24 -9.47
CA GLY A 19 -1.51 9.88 -10.74
C GLY A 19 -1.45 11.40 -10.68
N ALA A 20 -0.62 12.01 -11.53
CA ALA A 20 -0.39 13.46 -11.55
C ALA A 20 -1.66 14.28 -11.85
N ASN A 21 -2.58 13.70 -12.62
CA ASN A 21 -3.83 14.36 -13.02
C ASN A 21 -4.98 14.15 -12.01
N SER A 22 -4.72 13.48 -10.90
CA SER A 22 -5.72 13.31 -9.84
C SER A 22 -6.06 14.66 -9.20
N PRO A 23 -7.33 14.92 -8.86
CA PRO A 23 -7.78 16.24 -8.40
C PRO A 23 -7.28 16.60 -6.99
N GLY A 24 -6.82 15.63 -6.20
CA GLY A 24 -6.30 15.84 -4.86
C GLY A 24 -5.42 14.70 -4.35
N SER A 25 -5.14 14.73 -3.05
CA SER A 25 -4.51 13.61 -2.35
C SER A 25 -5.49 12.46 -2.10
N VAL A 26 -4.95 11.26 -1.88
CA VAL A 26 -5.67 10.10 -1.38
C VAL A 26 -5.00 9.59 -0.12
N THR A 27 -5.80 9.32 0.91
CA THR A 27 -5.35 8.70 2.14
C THR A 27 -5.68 7.21 2.11
N PHE A 28 -4.66 6.37 2.19
CA PHE A 28 -4.76 4.92 2.16
C PHE A 28 -4.56 4.31 3.55
N ARG A 29 -5.33 3.26 3.83
CA ARG A 29 -5.10 2.35 4.95
C ARG A 29 -5.34 0.91 4.49
N VAL A 30 -4.72 -0.04 5.18
CA VAL A 30 -4.98 -1.46 5.00
C VAL A 30 -5.78 -1.95 6.19
N VAL A 31 -6.80 -2.77 5.94
CA VAL A 31 -7.58 -3.45 6.98
C VAL A 31 -7.54 -4.96 6.77
N ASP A 32 -7.61 -5.72 7.86
CA ASP A 32 -7.80 -7.17 7.84
C ASP A 32 -9.27 -7.56 7.62
N ASP A 33 -9.55 -8.86 7.64
CA ASP A 33 -10.89 -9.44 7.46
C ASP A 33 -11.90 -9.06 8.55
N THR A 34 -11.41 -8.70 9.75
CA THR A 34 -12.23 -8.17 10.85
C THR A 34 -12.52 -6.67 10.68
N GLY A 35 -11.85 -6.00 9.75
CA GLY A 35 -11.90 -4.56 9.53
C GLY A 35 -10.95 -3.75 10.41
N ALA A 36 -10.08 -4.42 11.19
CA ALA A 36 -9.07 -3.75 11.99
C ALA A 36 -7.95 -3.20 11.09
N GLN A 37 -7.48 -1.99 11.40
CA GLN A 37 -6.40 -1.39 10.62
C GLN A 37 -5.07 -2.09 10.91
N VAL A 38 -4.35 -2.44 9.85
CA VAL A 38 -3.00 -3.00 9.91
C VAL A 38 -2.02 -1.98 9.36
N GLY A 39 -1.01 -1.66 10.16
CA GLY A 39 -0.02 -0.63 9.84
C GLY A 39 -0.56 0.79 9.91
N SER A 40 0.20 1.71 9.34
CA SER A 40 -0.05 3.15 9.35
C SER A 40 -0.83 3.61 8.13
N THR A 41 -1.54 4.71 8.33
CA THR A 41 -2.21 5.44 7.24
C THR A 41 -1.17 6.19 6.42
N LYS A 42 -1.28 6.15 5.09
CA LYS A 42 -0.40 6.89 4.16
C LYS A 42 -1.21 7.87 3.33
N THR A 43 -0.77 9.13 3.25
CA THR A 43 -1.40 10.13 2.36
C THR A 43 -0.51 10.41 1.17
N VAL A 44 -1.07 10.29 -0.03
CA VAL A 44 -0.33 10.42 -1.30
C VAL A 44 -0.90 11.60 -2.07
N ALA A 45 -0.11 12.66 -2.23
CA ALA A 45 -0.44 13.78 -3.09
C ALA A 45 -0.52 13.34 -4.57
N ALA A 46 -1.21 14.13 -5.40
CA ALA A 46 -1.24 13.87 -6.84
C ALA A 46 0.18 13.88 -7.43
N GLY A 47 0.47 12.92 -8.30
CA GLY A 47 1.77 12.74 -8.94
C GLY A 47 2.86 12.19 -8.04
N LYS A 48 2.49 11.56 -6.91
CA LYS A 48 3.42 10.99 -5.94
C LYS A 48 3.12 9.52 -5.68
N SER A 49 4.10 8.87 -5.05
CA SER A 49 4.03 7.47 -4.65
C SER A 49 4.45 7.33 -3.19
N VAL A 50 3.96 6.28 -2.54
CA VAL A 50 4.37 5.90 -1.19
C VAL A 50 4.43 4.37 -1.08
N GLU A 51 5.39 3.89 -0.30
CA GLU A 51 5.40 2.49 0.11
C GLU A 51 4.38 2.28 1.24
N LEU A 52 3.59 1.21 1.13
CA LEU A 52 2.76 0.76 2.24
C LEU A 52 3.63 0.07 3.30
N ASP A 53 3.09 -0.03 4.51
CA ASP A 53 3.72 -0.84 5.53
C ASP A 53 3.63 -2.32 5.14
N THR A 54 4.55 -3.14 5.66
CA THR A 54 4.51 -4.57 5.39
C THR A 54 3.32 -5.21 6.07
N ILE A 55 2.53 -5.90 5.25
CA ILE A 55 1.37 -6.66 5.67
C ILE A 55 1.81 -8.11 5.87
N PRO A 56 1.45 -8.77 6.99
CA PRO A 56 1.73 -10.19 7.19
C PRO A 56 1.09 -11.04 6.07
N TRP A 57 1.81 -12.02 5.52
CA TRP A 57 1.27 -12.88 4.45
C TRP A 57 0.32 -13.97 4.96
N ASN A 58 0.30 -14.20 6.26
CA ASN A 58 -0.25 -15.41 6.89
C ASN A 58 -1.54 -15.16 7.69
N ALA A 59 -2.18 -14.00 7.55
CA ALA A 59 -3.32 -13.63 8.39
C ALA A 59 -4.54 -13.17 7.57
N GLY A 60 -4.94 -14.00 6.61
CA GLY A 60 -6.22 -13.86 5.89
C GLY A 60 -6.19 -12.82 4.77
N ASP A 61 -7.39 -12.34 4.43
CA ASP A 61 -7.57 -11.33 3.38
C ASP A 61 -7.29 -9.93 3.92
N TYR A 62 -6.65 -9.12 3.08
CA TYR A 62 -6.40 -7.71 3.38
C TYR A 62 -7.03 -6.82 2.32
N THR A 63 -7.69 -5.75 2.77
CA THR A 63 -8.30 -4.76 1.89
C THR A 63 -7.55 -3.44 1.97
N LEU A 64 -7.06 -2.95 0.83
CA LEU A 64 -6.59 -1.58 0.70
C LEU A 64 -7.78 -0.64 0.51
N GLN A 65 -7.96 0.31 1.42
CA GLN A 65 -9.00 1.33 1.36
C GLN A 65 -8.40 2.70 1.08
N GLY A 66 -8.96 3.44 0.13
CA GLY A 66 -8.55 4.80 -0.21
C GLY A 66 -9.66 5.82 0.02
N LYS A 67 -9.33 6.95 0.65
CA LYS A 67 -10.23 8.10 0.80
C LYS A 67 -9.65 9.31 0.06
N ALA A 68 -10.36 9.74 -0.98
CA ALA A 68 -10.01 10.93 -1.74
C ALA A 68 -10.32 12.22 -0.95
N SER A 69 -9.46 13.23 -1.10
CA SER A 69 -9.67 14.56 -0.49
C SER A 69 -10.63 15.45 -1.29
N LYS A 70 -10.89 15.14 -2.56
CA LYS A 70 -11.80 15.87 -3.43
C LYS A 70 -12.64 14.90 -4.27
N THR A 71 -13.81 15.35 -4.72
CA THR A 71 -14.62 14.61 -5.69
C THR A 71 -13.95 14.63 -7.06
N GLY A 72 -13.97 13.50 -7.75
CA GLY A 72 -13.50 13.36 -9.13
C GLY A 72 -12.91 11.98 -9.41
N TYR A 73 -12.31 11.84 -10.59
CA TYR A 73 -11.65 10.60 -10.99
C TYR A 73 -10.19 10.60 -10.54
N TYR A 74 -9.74 9.47 -10.00
CA TYR A 74 -8.37 9.25 -9.55
C TYR A 74 -7.77 8.08 -10.32
N ASN A 75 -6.56 8.26 -10.81
CA ASN A 75 -5.79 7.18 -11.41
C ASN A 75 -4.81 6.65 -10.35
N ILE A 76 -5.10 5.45 -9.83
CA ILE A 76 -4.31 4.81 -8.77
C ILE A 76 -3.69 3.54 -9.32
N THR A 77 -2.38 3.37 -9.10
CA THR A 77 -1.65 2.15 -9.46
C THR A 77 -1.02 1.54 -8.22
N ILE A 78 -0.97 0.21 -8.19
CA ILE A 78 -0.35 -0.60 -7.14
C ILE A 78 0.63 -1.55 -7.83
N ASP A 79 1.87 -1.58 -7.36
CA ASP A 79 2.96 -2.48 -7.82
C ASP A 79 3.56 -3.23 -6.62
#